data_AF-A0A933EAQ7-F1
#
_entry.id   AF-A0A933EAQ7-F1
#
_cell.length_a   1.000
_cell.length_b   1.000
_cell.length_c   1.000
_cell.angle_alpha   90.00
_cell.angle_beta   90.00
_cell.angle_gamma   90.00
#
_symmetry.space_group_name_H-M   'P 1'
#
loop_
_entity.id
_entity.type
_entity.pdbx_description
1 polymer ?
#
loop_
_entity_poly.entity_id
_entity_poly.type
_entity_poly.pdbx_seq_one_letter_code
_entity_poly.pdbx_strand_id
1 'polypeptide(L)' 'MLNLHTVSRGFWAMLRGHRPGRPVGDRSRLPGAFLIDGGGAIRWGHRGRDAADHPAASDLLTAWDRVRGPSGG' A
#
# COMPACT_ATOMS: atom_id res chain seq x y z
N MET A 1 12.72 -16.86 11.11
CA MET A 1 12.95 -17.23 12.52
C MET A 1 12.48 -16.07 13.40
N LEU A 2 11.28 -16.15 13.99
CA LEU A 2 10.84 -15.16 15.00
C LEU A 2 11.66 -15.41 16.27
N ASN A 3 12.48 -14.44 16.66
CA ASN A 3 13.32 -14.55 17.86
C ASN A 3 12.47 -14.25 19.10
N LEU A 4 12.36 -15.21 20.03
CA LEU A 4 11.54 -15.12 21.24
C LEU A 4 11.86 -13.88 22.09
N HIS A 5 13.12 -13.43 22.04
CA HIS A 5 13.59 -12.24 22.73
C HIS A 5 13.02 -10.92 22.14
N THR A 6 12.68 -10.91 20.85
CA THR A 6 12.05 -9.75 20.19
C THR A 6 10.58 -9.63 20.60
N VAL A 7 9.90 -10.77 20.75
CA VAL A 7 8.50 -10.82 21.21
C VAL A 7 8.41 -10.34 22.67
N SER A 8 9.32 -10.79 23.53
CA SER A 8 9.33 -10.38 24.95
C SER A 8 9.66 -8.90 25.13
N ARG A 9 10.55 -8.33 24.30
CA ARG A 9 10.83 -6.88 24.31
C ARG A 9 9.67 -6.04 23.80
N GLY A 10 8.99 -6.46 22.73
CA GLY A 10 7.78 -5.80 22.23
C GLY A 10 6.67 -5.77 23.30
N PHE A 11 6.50 -6.89 24.01
CA PHE A 11 5.56 -7.00 25.12
C PHE A 11 5.93 -6.09 26.31
N TRP A 12 7.20 -6.08 26.73
CA TRP A 12 7.67 -5.20 27.82
C TRP A 12 7.60 -3.71 27.48
N ALA A 13 7.84 -3.34 26.20
CA ALA A 13 7.71 -1.96 25.73
C ALA A 13 6.24 -1.49 25.78
N MET A 14 5.30 -2.36 25.41
CA MET A 14 3.87 -2.09 25.49
C MET A 14 3.39 -1.93 26.95
N LEU A 15 3.91 -2.76 27.89
CA LEU A 15 3.64 -2.62 29.33
C LEU A 15 4.23 -1.32 29.93
N ARG A 16 5.38 -0.85 29.44
CA ARG A 16 6.00 0.43 29.84
C ARG A 16 5.32 1.68 29.26
N GLY A 17 4.14 1.54 28.66
CA GLY A 17 3.37 2.68 28.14
C GLY A 17 3.81 3.19 26.76
N HIS A 18 4.76 2.51 26.08
CA HIS A 18 5.08 2.81 24.69
C HIS A 18 4.02 2.19 23.80
N ARG A 19 2.90 2.92 23.64
CA ARG A 19 1.88 2.58 22.66
C ARG A 19 2.38 3.03 21.29
N PRO A 20 2.23 2.20 20.23
CA PRO A 20 2.34 2.70 18.87
C PRO A 20 1.49 3.97 18.75
N GLY A 21 2.07 5.01 18.14
CA GLY A 21 1.39 6.30 17.98
C GLY A 21 -0.01 6.10 17.44
N ARG A 22 -0.95 6.93 17.92
CA ARG A 22 -2.36 6.85 17.55
C ARG A 22 -2.45 6.88 16.01
N PRO A 23 -2.99 5.84 15.33
CA PRO A 23 -3.10 5.85 13.89
C PRO A 23 -4.00 7.03 13.50
N VAL A 24 -3.39 8.06 12.90
CA VAL A 24 -4.05 9.28 12.43
C VAL A 24 -4.58 9.00 11.02
N GLY A 25 -5.90 9.08 10.85
CA GLY A 25 -6.58 8.81 9.58
C GLY A 25 -7.78 7.88 9.72
N ASP A 26 -8.52 7.73 8.63
CA ASP A 26 -9.59 6.73 8.53
C ASP A 26 -8.97 5.36 8.22
N ARG A 27 -8.90 4.48 9.23
CA ARG A 27 -8.36 3.12 9.09
C ARG A 27 -9.12 2.27 8.08
N SER A 28 -10.33 2.69 7.68
CA SER A 28 -11.14 2.01 6.66
C SER A 28 -10.80 2.45 5.23
N ARG A 29 -9.95 3.47 5.04
CA ARG A 29 -9.40 3.80 3.72
C ARG A 29 -8.41 2.73 3.31
N LEU A 30 -8.91 1.82 2.50
CA LEU A 30 -8.10 0.78 1.88
C LEU A 30 -7.07 1.41 0.94
N PRO A 31 -5.80 0.97 0.99
CA PRO A 31 -4.78 1.41 0.05
C PRO A 31 -5.20 1.04 -1.39
N GLY A 32 -4.75 1.81 -2.36
CA GLY A 32 -5.02 1.55 -3.76
C GLY A 32 -4.13 2.41 -4.66
N ALA A 33 -3.96 1.97 -5.90
CA ALA A 33 -3.22 2.70 -6.92
C ALA A 33 -4.11 2.90 -8.13
N PHE A 34 -4.09 4.09 -8.71
CA PHE A 34 -4.92 4.45 -9.85
C PHE A 34 -4.07 5.14 -10.91
N LEU A 35 -4.33 4.80 -12.17
CA LEU A 35 -3.79 5.49 -13.34
C LEU A 35 -4.88 6.42 -13.87
N ILE A 36 -4.59 7.71 -13.88
CA ILE A 36 -5.50 8.77 -14.32
C ILE A 36 -4.89 9.39 -15.57
N ASP A 37 -5.69 9.55 -16.62
CA ASP A 37 -5.25 10.24 -17.82
C ASP A 37 -5.28 11.77 -17.67
N GLY A 38 -4.75 12.50 -18.66
CA GLY A 38 -4.73 13.96 -18.65
C GLY A 38 -6.12 14.61 -18.68
N GLY A 39 -7.18 13.85 -19.03
CA GLY A 39 -8.57 14.27 -18.98
C GLY A 39 -9.24 14.02 -17.64
N GLY A 40 -8.53 13.42 -16.67
CA GLY A 40 -9.07 13.10 -15.35
C GLY A 40 -9.84 11.78 -15.29
N ALA A 41 -9.84 10.97 -16.36
CA ALA A 41 -10.50 9.67 -16.36
C ALA A 41 -9.58 8.58 -15.79
N ILE A 42 -10.14 7.70 -14.95
CA ILE A 42 -9.41 6.55 -14.41
C ILE A 42 -9.32 5.49 -15.51
N ARG A 43 -8.09 5.16 -15.92
CA ARG A 43 -7.82 4.17 -16.96
C ARG A 43 -7.46 2.80 -16.39
N TRP A 44 -7.03 2.76 -15.14
CA TRP A 44 -6.80 1.53 -14.39
C TRP A 44 -6.82 1.81 -12.88
N GLY A 45 -7.21 0.83 -12.09
CA GLY A 45 -7.20 0.95 -10.63
C GLY A 45 -7.04 -0.40 -9.93
N HIS A 46 -6.14 -0.44 -8.95
CA HIS A 46 -6.05 -1.49 -7.95
C HIS A 46 -6.68 -1.02 -6.66
N ARG A 47 -7.71 -1.74 -6.20
CA ARG A 47 -8.35 -1.49 -4.91
C ARG A 47 -7.84 -2.55 -3.94
N GLY A 48 -6.97 -2.16 -3.01
CA GLY A 48 -6.42 -3.07 -2.02
C GLY A 48 -7.53 -3.61 -1.13
N ARG A 49 -7.48 -4.91 -0.82
CA ARG A 49 -8.47 -5.56 0.06
C ARG A 49 -8.14 -5.36 1.54
N ASP A 50 -6.88 -5.10 1.85
CA ASP A 50 -6.38 -4.84 3.19
C ASP A 50 -5.23 -3.83 3.17
N ALA A 51 -4.71 -3.45 4.34
CA ALA A 51 -3.67 -2.44 4.48
C ALA A 51 -2.30 -2.84 3.88
N ALA A 52 -2.07 -4.12 3.62
CA ALA A 52 -0.86 -4.65 3.00
C ALA A 52 -1.05 -5.02 1.51
N ASP A 53 -2.26 -4.85 0.97
CA ASP A 53 -2.57 -5.14 -0.42
C ASP A 53 -2.17 -3.96 -1.32
N HIS A 54 -0.95 -4.05 -1.86
CA HIS A 54 -0.39 -3.11 -2.82
C HIS A 54 -0.14 -3.82 -4.16
N PRO A 55 -0.36 -3.17 -5.30
CA PRO A 55 -0.01 -3.74 -6.59
C PRO A 55 1.51 -3.87 -6.72
N ALA A 56 1.97 -4.91 -7.43
CA ALA A 56 3.39 -5.02 -7.73
C ALA A 56 3.82 -3.91 -8.71
N ALA A 57 5.08 -3.49 -8.64
CA ALA A 57 5.62 -2.49 -9.57
C ALA A 57 5.49 -2.95 -11.04
N SER A 58 5.61 -4.25 -11.30
CA SER A 58 5.38 -4.85 -12.63
C SER A 58 3.95 -4.65 -13.14
N ASP A 59 2.95 -4.72 -12.25
CA ASP A 59 1.55 -4.55 -12.62
C ASP A 59 1.26 -3.10 -13.00
N LEU A 60 1.87 -2.16 -12.26
CA LEU A 60 1.81 -0.73 -12.56
C LEU A 60 2.44 -0.41 -13.91
N LEU A 61 3.63 -0.97 -14.21
CA LEU A 61 4.31 -0.76 -15.49
C LEU A 61 3.54 -1.39 -16.65
N THR A 62 2.98 -2.58 -16.46
CA THR A 62 2.13 -3.24 -17.47
C THR A 62 0.86 -2.45 -17.73
N ALA A 63 0.22 -1.94 -16.68
CA ALA A 63 -0.94 -1.07 -16.80
C ALA A 63 -0.58 0.26 -17.47
N TRP A 64 0.59 0.83 -17.15
CA TRP A 64 1.11 2.03 -17.79
C TRP A 64 1.30 1.86 -19.30
N ASP A 65 1.90 0.75 -19.75
CA ASP A 65 2.07 0.47 -21.18
C ASP A 65 0.73 0.31 -21.91
N ARG A 66 -0.28 -0.28 -21.25
CA ARG A 66 -1.64 -0.37 -21.80
C ARG A 66 -2.32 1.00 -21.91
N VAL A 67 -2.10 1.88 -20.93
CA VAL A 67 -2.73 3.20 -20.87
C VAL A 67 -2.08 4.19 -21.82
N ARG A 68 -0.75 4.20 -21.94
CA ARG A 68 -0.03 5.12 -22.83
C ARG A 68 -0.11 4.71 -24.31
N GLY A 69 -0.47 3.46 -24.60
CA GLY A 69 -0.38 2.87 -25.94
C GLY A 69 1.07 2.58 -26.33
N PRO A 70 1.32 1.83 -27.44
CA PRO A 70 2.68 1.66 -27.93
C PRO A 70 3.29 3.04 -28.19
N SER A 71 4.49 3.28 -27.66
CA SER A 71 5.34 4.39 -28.13
C SER A 71 5.41 4.31 -29.65
N GLY A 72 4.68 5.17 -30.34
CA GLY A 72 4.99 5.49 -31.73
C GLY A 72 6.22 6.39 -31.71
N GLY A 73 7.34 5.89 -32.25
CA GLY A 73 8.55 6.66 -32.53
C GLY A 73 9.57 6.68 -31.41
#